data_AF-A0A948HS23-F1
#
_entry.id   AF-A0A948HS23-F1
#
_cell.length_a   1.000
_cell.length_b   1.000
_cell.length_c   1.000
_cell.angle_alpha   90.00
_cell.angle_beta   90.00
_cell.angle_gamma   90.00
#
_symmetry.space_group_name_H-M   'P 1'
#
loop_
_entity.id
_entity.type
_entity.pdbx_description
1 polymer ?
#
loop_
_entity_poly.entity_id
_entity_poly.type
_entity_poly.pdbx_seq_one_letter_code
_entity_poly.pdbx_strand_id
1 'polypeptide(L)'
;MSGKMPLHLRMLLVEICAKNGRDLSFEKLEGDECLFDGNDREWLVDALVRELSDTGLKLDDEPNERGLEIEALIDFIGPDSGTGLMNE
;
A
#
# COMPACT_ATOMS: atom_id res chain seq x y z
N MET A 1 10.06 12.11 -5.74
CA MET A 1 9.05 12.82 -6.55
C MET A 1 7.73 12.63 -5.83
N SER A 2 7.13 13.68 -5.25
CA SER A 2 5.79 13.57 -4.63
C SER A 2 4.76 13.50 -5.76
N GLY A 3 4.60 12.31 -6.34
CA GLY A 3 3.58 12.04 -7.35
C GLY A 3 2.28 11.74 -6.64
N LYS A 4 1.18 12.40 -7.02
CA LYS A 4 -0.14 12.05 -6.48
C LYS A 4 -0.43 10.57 -6.75
N MET A 5 -0.87 9.85 -5.72
CA MET A 5 -1.27 8.45 -5.86
C MET A 5 -2.33 8.32 -6.97
N PRO A 6 -2.14 7.44 -7.96
CA PRO A 6 -3.12 7.20 -9.02
C PRO A 6 -4.52 6.89 -8.46
N LEU A 7 -5.56 7.26 -9.21
CA LEU A 7 -6.96 7.05 -8.79
C LEU A 7 -7.27 5.58 -8.47
N HIS A 8 -6.78 4.66 -9.31
CA HIS A 8 -6.99 3.22 -9.14
C HIS A 8 -6.34 2.71 -7.84
N LEU A 9 -5.10 3.12 -7.55
CA LEU A 9 -4.42 2.77 -6.29
C LEU A 9 -5.15 3.34 -5.07
N ARG A 10 -5.63 4.58 -5.14
CA ARG A 10 -6.42 5.18 -4.05
C ARG A 10 -7.70 4.39 -3.79
N MET A 11 -8.43 4.00 -4.84
CA MET A 11 -9.64 3.18 -4.70
C MET A 11 -9.34 1.82 -4.08
N LEU A 12 -8.28 1.16 -4.53
CA LEU A 12 -7.83 -0.12 -3.99
C LEU A 12 -7.45 -0.01 -2.51
N LEU A 13 -6.76 1.06 -2.11
CA LEU A 13 -6.38 1.29 -0.73
C LEU A 13 -7.59 1.48 0.20
N VAL A 14 -8.59 2.26 -0.26
CA VAL A 14 -9.86 2.42 0.46
C VAL A 14 -10.57 1.08 0.63
N GLU A 15 -10.61 0.26 -0.42
CA GLU A 15 -11.21 -1.08 -0.37
C GLU A 15 -10.51 -1.98 0.66
N ILE A 16 -9.17 -2.04 0.64
CA ILE A 16 -8.37 -2.89 1.55
C ILE A 16 -8.52 -2.41 3.00
N CYS A 17 -8.50 -1.10 3.24
CA CYS A 17 -8.76 -0.54 4.56
C CYS A 17 -10.16 -0.94 5.07
N ALA A 18 -11.19 -0.75 4.24
CA ALA A 18 -12.56 -1.10 4.60
C ALA A 18 -12.72 -2.58 4.92
N LYS A 19 -12.09 -3.47 4.14
CA LYS A 19 -12.07 -4.92 4.37
C LYS A 19 -11.42 -5.29 5.70
N ASN A 20 -10.41 -4.53 6.13
CA ASN A 20 -9.73 -4.72 7.42
C ASN A 20 -10.38 -3.92 8.57
N GLY A 21 -11.57 -3.36 8.37
CA GLY A 21 -12.35 -2.67 9.41
C GLY A 21 -11.88 -1.24 9.71
N ARG A 22 -11.07 -0.64 8.83
CA ARG A 22 -10.70 0.78 8.91
C ARG A 22 -11.40 1.60 7.84
N ASP A 23 -12.01 2.70 8.26
CA ASP A 23 -12.56 3.68 7.32
C ASP A 23 -11.44 4.63 6.87
N LEU A 24 -11.07 4.52 5.60
CA LEU A 24 -10.16 5.45 4.94
C LEU A 24 -10.97 6.22 3.89
N SER A 25 -11.20 7.50 4.13
CA SER A 25 -11.98 8.32 3.20
C SER A 25 -11.12 8.70 1.99
N PHE A 26 -11.67 8.56 0.78
CA PHE A 26 -10.97 8.92 -0.46
C PHE A 26 -10.46 10.37 -0.46
N GLU A 27 -11.23 11.29 0.14
CA GLU A 27 -10.87 12.71 0.29
C GLU A 27 -9.57 12.91 1.09
N LYS A 28 -9.31 12.04 2.07
CA LYS A 28 -8.07 12.08 2.84
C LYS A 28 -6.86 11.75 1.95
N LEU A 29 -7.02 10.82 1.00
CA LEU A 29 -6.01 10.43 0.01
C LEU A 29 -5.74 11.48 -1.08
N GLU A 30 -6.57 12.51 -1.19
CA GLU A 30 -6.33 13.62 -2.12
C GLU A 30 -5.39 14.67 -1.53
N GLY A 31 -5.24 14.70 -0.20
CA GLY A 31 -4.31 15.56 0.51
C GLY A 31 -2.88 15.03 0.44
N ASP A 32 -1.92 15.96 0.26
CA ASP A 32 -0.46 15.67 0.35
C ASP A 32 0.00 15.48 1.81
N GLU A 33 -0.93 15.46 2.77
CA GLU A 33 -0.61 15.22 4.17
C GLU A 33 -0.13 13.78 4.35
N CYS A 34 0.89 13.57 5.18
CA CYS A 34 1.36 12.24 5.58
C CYS A 34 0.21 11.44 6.22
N LEU A 35 -0.59 10.76 5.40
CA LEU A 35 -1.77 10.01 5.83
C LEU A 35 -1.42 8.80 6.68
N PHE A 36 -0.17 8.34 6.58
CA PHE A 36 0.30 7.11 7.18
C PHE A 36 1.58 7.44 7.95
N ASP A 37 1.42 7.87 9.20
CA ASP A 37 2.53 8.11 10.12
C ASP A 37 2.57 7.05 11.22
N GLY A 38 3.77 6.71 11.67
CA GLY A 38 4.01 5.71 12.71
C GLY A 38 3.27 4.38 12.51
N ASN A 39 2.41 4.05 13.48
CA ASN A 39 1.76 2.74 13.62
C ASN A 39 0.67 2.49 12.56
N ASP A 40 0.10 3.53 11.96
CA ASP A 40 -0.90 3.37 10.90
C ASP A 40 -0.27 2.92 9.58
N ARG A 41 0.96 3.38 9.32
CA ARG A 41 1.75 2.97 8.16
C ARG A 41 2.16 1.50 8.23
N GLU A 42 2.69 1.06 9.37
CA GLU A 42 3.10 -0.34 9.56
C GLU A 42 1.91 -1.29 9.41
N TRP A 43 0.78 -0.94 10.02
CA TRP A 43 -0.46 -1.70 9.88
C TRP A 43 -0.95 -1.76 8.42
N LEU A 44 -0.84 -0.65 7.69
CA LEU A 44 -1.30 -0.59 6.30
C LEU A 44 -0.43 -1.45 5.39
N VAL A 45 0.90 -1.42 5.58
CA VAL A 45 1.83 -2.30 4.88
C VAL A 45 1.50 -3.77 5.18
N ASP A 46 1.25 -4.14 6.44
CA ASP A 46 0.84 -5.49 6.81
C ASP A 46 -0.46 -5.92 6.12
N ALA A 47 -1.47 -5.05 6.13
CA ALA A 47 -2.75 -5.31 5.47
C ALA A 47 -2.60 -5.52 3.95
N LEU A 48 -1.76 -4.71 3.30
CA LEU A 48 -1.43 -4.84 1.88
C LEU A 48 -0.68 -6.14 1.57
N VAL A 49 0.33 -6.50 2.37
CA VAL A 49 1.09 -7.76 2.21
C VAL A 49 0.18 -8.97 2.39
N ARG A 50 -0.77 -8.91 3.32
CA ARG A 50 -1.77 -9.96 3.52
C ARG A 50 -2.72 -10.08 2.34
N GLU A 51 -3.17 -8.96 1.78
CA GLU A 51 -4.00 -8.95 0.56
C GLU A 51 -3.22 -9.50 -0.65
N LEU A 52 -1.95 -9.12 -0.81
CA LEU A 52 -1.08 -9.66 -1.87
C LEU A 52 -0.95 -11.18 -1.75
N SER A 53 -0.75 -11.68 -0.53
CA SER A 53 -0.67 -13.13 -0.27
C SER A 53 -1.99 -13.86 -0.56
N ASP A 54 -3.14 -13.24 -0.27
CA ASP A 54 -4.48 -13.80 -0.52
C ASP A 54 -4.84 -13.80 -2.02
N THR A 55 -4.44 -12.75 -2.75
CA THR A 55 -4.59 -12.66 -4.22
C THR A 55 -3.74 -13.67 -4.99
N GLY A 56 -2.88 -14.42 -4.28
CA GLY A 56 -2.46 -15.75 -4.70
C GLY A 56 -1.43 -15.77 -5.82
N LEU A 57 -0.26 -15.16 -5.60
CA LEU A 57 0.91 -15.54 -6.38
C LEU A 57 1.38 -16.91 -5.92
N LYS A 58 0.90 -17.96 -6.59
CA LYS A 58 1.66 -19.21 -6.65
C LYS A 58 3.01 -18.91 -7.29
N LEU A 59 4.04 -19.67 -6.93
CA LEU A 59 5.44 -19.44 -7.32
C LEU A 59 5.68 -19.32 -8.85
N ASP A 60 4.71 -19.71 -9.68
CA ASP A 60 4.75 -19.75 -11.16
C ASP A 60 3.63 -18.91 -11.83
N ASP A 61 2.79 -18.20 -11.09
CA ASP A 61 1.74 -17.36 -11.67
C ASP A 61 2.28 -15.97 -12.03
N GLU A 62 1.93 -15.45 -13.21
CA GLU A 62 2.22 -14.06 -13.55
C GLU A 62 1.55 -13.13 -12.52
N PRO A 63 2.18 -11.98 -12.18
CA PRO A 63 1.57 -11.04 -11.27
C PRO A 63 0.22 -10.58 -11.84
N ASN A 64 -0.87 -10.94 -11.16
CA ASN A 64 -2.19 -10.42 -11.47
C ASN A 64 -2.14 -8.89 -11.42
N GLU A 65 -2.90 -8.20 -12.27
CA GLU A 65 -2.94 -6.72 -12.30
C GLU A 65 -3.15 -6.14 -10.89
N ARG A 66 -4.02 -6.79 -10.10
CA ARG A 66 -4.26 -6.46 -8.69
C ARG A 66 -3.03 -6.59 -7.79
N GLY A 67 -2.18 -7.59 -8.02
CA GLY A 67 -0.93 -7.78 -7.27
C GLY A 67 0.07 -6.65 -7.54
N LEU A 68 0.21 -6.24 -8.80
CA LEU A 68 1.05 -5.10 -9.19
C LEU A 68 0.56 -3.79 -8.56
N GLU A 69 -0.75 -3.59 -8.49
CA GLU A 69 -1.33 -2.41 -7.82
C GLU A 69 -1.03 -2.40 -6.31
N ILE A 70 -1.09 -3.57 -5.64
CA ILE A 70 -0.74 -3.69 -4.22
C ILE A 70 0.75 -3.44 -3.99
N GLU A 71 1.63 -3.96 -4.86
CA GLU A 71 3.07 -3.67 -4.78
C GLU A 71 3.36 -2.17 -4.97
N ALA A 72 2.69 -1.51 -5.92
CA ALA A 72 2.82 -0.07 -6.11
C ALA A 72 2.32 0.73 -4.90
N LEU A 73 1.26 0.28 -4.22
CA LEU A 73 0.81 0.88 -2.96
C LEU A 73 1.85 0.69 -1.84
N ILE A 74 2.45 -0.49 -1.73
CA ILE A 74 3.51 -0.76 -0.75
C ILE A 74 4.75 0.09 -1.05
N ASP A 75 5.13 0.31 -2.31
CA ASP A 75 6.22 1.20 -2.67
C ASP A 75 5.91 2.66 -2.31
N PHE A 76 4.65 3.08 -2.53
CA PHE A 76 4.19 4.43 -2.23
C PHE A 76 4.11 4.73 -0.72
N ILE A 77 3.67 3.75 0.07
CA ILE A 77 3.47 3.84 1.54
C ILE A 77 4.73 3.40 2.29
N GLY A 78 5.55 2.59 1.65
CA GLY A 78 6.78 2.00 2.15
C GLY A 78 7.77 3.07 2.61
N PRO A 79 8.83 2.65 3.32
CA PRO A 79 9.75 3.64 3.85
C PRO A 79 10.34 4.35 2.63
N ASP A 80 10.38 5.68 2.67
CA ASP A 80 11.25 6.45 1.78
C ASP A 80 12.57 5.67 1.73
N SER A 81 12.88 5.09 0.57
CA SER A 81 14.01 4.19 0.41
C SER A 81 15.27 5.02 0.54
N GLY A 82 15.61 5.30 1.79
CA GLY A 82 16.47 6.37 2.24
C GLY A 82 16.82 6.12 3.70
N THR A 83 17.15 4.87 4.04
CA THR A 83 18.07 4.41 5.12
C THR A 83 17.73 2.97 5.49
N GLY A 84 18.09 2.04 4.61
CA GLY A 84 17.88 0.61 4.84
C GLY A 84 18.93 -0.28 4.19
N LEU A 85 20.11 0.25 3.85
CA LEU A 85 21.27 -0.60 3.63
C LEU A 85 22.06 -0.67 4.93
N MET A 86 21.74 -1.72 5.71
CA MET A 86 22.70 -2.65 6.30
C MET A 86 23.75 -2.06 7.25
N ASN A 87 23.57 -2.34 8.54
CA ASN A 87 24.70 -2.59 9.43
C ASN A 87 25.47 -3.80 8.85
N GLU A 88 26.75 -3.65 8.56
CA GLU A 88 27.86 -4.38 9.22
C GLU A 88 29.22 -3.70 8.93
#